data_AF-A0AAU3VBG1-F1
#
_entry.id   AF-A0AAU3VBG1-F1
#
_cell.length_a   1.000
_cell.length_b   1.000
_cell.length_c   1.000
_cell.angle_alpha   90.00
_cell.angle_beta   90.00
_cell.angle_gamma   90.00
#
_symmetry.space_group_name_H-M   'P 1'
#
loop_
_entity.id
_entity.type
_entity.pdbx_description
1 polymer ?
#
loop_
_entity_poly.entity_id
_entity_poly.type
_entity_poly.pdbx_seq_one_letter_code
_entity_poly.pdbx_strand_id
1 'polypeptide(L)'
;MALVRCEEQPDREPVLLADALPTVVDGIRLAARTAIPVADPAAGTATTCGRCACAAYRHRTAGGRWILVEPGEWPPATVPAGRRWRVAGDGTAVNLRAADPSDTCRISHFDVCPAGPPPTASPVLLGQWRRNARRRLN
;
A
#
# COMPACT_ATOMS: atom_id res chain seq x y z
N MET A 1 -7.68 -35.46 -30.82
CA MET A 1 -7.91 -35.64 -29.38
C MET A 1 -6.75 -36.43 -28.80
N ALA A 2 -5.81 -35.77 -28.12
CA ALA A 2 -4.72 -36.43 -27.41
C ALA A 2 -5.07 -36.46 -25.91
N LEU A 3 -5.19 -37.66 -25.35
CA LEU A 3 -5.42 -37.88 -23.93
C LEU A 3 -4.10 -37.66 -23.20
N VAL A 4 -4.06 -36.70 -22.28
CA VAL A 4 -2.97 -36.57 -21.30
C VAL A 4 -3.01 -37.82 -20.43
N ARG A 5 -1.95 -38.64 -20.48
CA ARG A 5 -1.77 -39.74 -19.52
C ARG A 5 -1.35 -39.12 -18.19
N CYS A 6 -2.08 -39.41 -17.11
CA CYS A 6 -1.52 -39.28 -15.77
C CYS A 6 -0.41 -40.33 -15.66
N GLU A 7 0.85 -39.89 -15.72
CA GLU A 7 1.96 -40.75 -15.32
C GLU A 7 1.86 -40.97 -13.81
N GLU A 8 1.71 -42.23 -13.41
CA GLU A 8 1.67 -42.63 -12.01
C GLU A 8 3.05 -42.37 -11.41
N GLN A 9 3.10 -41.46 -10.44
CA GLN A 9 4.34 -41.04 -9.82
C GLN A 9 4.95 -42.23 -9.06
N PRO A 10 6.23 -42.60 -9.31
CA PRO A 10 6.82 -43.77 -8.67
C PRO A 10 6.81 -43.61 -7.15
N ASP A 11 6.58 -44.73 -6.46
CA ASP A 11 6.52 -44.81 -5.00
C ASP A 11 7.80 -44.20 -4.40
N ARG A 12 7.67 -43.01 -3.81
CA ARG A 12 8.79 -42.32 -3.17
C ARG A 12 8.84 -42.75 -1.71
N GLU A 13 10.00 -43.22 -1.29
CA GLU A 13 10.24 -43.55 0.12
C GLU A 13 9.87 -42.35 1.02
N PRO A 14 8.96 -42.54 1.99
CA PRO A 14 8.50 -41.45 2.84
C PRO A 14 9.61 -41.00 3.77
N VAL A 15 10.01 -39.74 3.64
CA VAL A 15 11.00 -39.10 4.53
C VAL A 15 10.29 -38.48 5.72
N LEU A 16 10.80 -38.68 6.93
CA LEU A 16 10.28 -38.02 8.12
C LEU A 16 10.50 -36.52 8.01
N LEU A 17 9.44 -35.74 8.28
CA LEU A 17 9.51 -34.28 8.23
C LEU A 17 10.64 -33.73 9.13
N ALA A 18 10.89 -34.36 10.29
CA ALA A 18 11.94 -33.96 11.22
C ALA A 18 13.35 -33.99 10.59
N ASP A 19 13.61 -34.94 9.68
CA ASP A 19 14.93 -35.10 9.04
C ASP A 19 15.10 -34.15 7.86
N ALA A 20 14.00 -33.83 7.16
CA ALA A 20 14.02 -32.93 6.02
C ALA A 20 13.90 -31.44 6.40
N LEU A 21 13.26 -31.13 7.54
CA LEU A 21 12.96 -29.76 7.96
C LEU A 21 14.22 -28.87 8.06
N PRO A 22 15.35 -29.32 8.64
CA PRO A 22 16.55 -28.49 8.74
C PRO A 22 17.05 -28.05 7.36
N THR A 23 17.13 -28.97 6.41
CA THR A 23 17.57 -28.70 5.03
C THR A 23 16.62 -27.76 4.31
N VAL A 24 15.31 -27.95 4.46
CA VAL A 24 14.30 -27.05 3.87
C VAL A 24 14.42 -25.65 4.46
N VAL A 25 14.55 -25.54 5.78
CA VAL A 25 14.68 -24.25 6.46
C VAL A 25 15.97 -23.53 6.07
N ASP A 26 17.10 -24.23 5.96
CA ASP A 26 18.36 -23.64 5.51
C ASP A 26 18.30 -23.22 4.05
N GLY A 27 17.63 -23.99 3.19
CA GLY A 27 17.32 -23.59 1.82
C GLY A 27 16.49 -22.31 1.75
N ILE A 28 15.44 -22.19 2.57
CA ILE A 28 14.60 -20.98 2.65
C ILE A 28 15.43 -19.79 3.15
N ARG A 29 16.26 -19.97 4.18
CA ARG A 29 17.12 -18.90 4.72
C ARG A 29 18.14 -18.44 3.69
N LEU A 30 18.77 -19.35 2.96
CA LEU A 30 19.72 -19.02 1.91
C LEU A 30 19.02 -18.25 0.79
N ALA A 31 17.86 -18.75 0.33
CA ALA A 31 17.05 -18.08 -0.67
C ALA A 31 16.64 -16.66 -0.23
N ALA A 32 16.23 -16.49 1.03
CA ALA A 32 15.86 -15.18 1.59
C ALA A 32 17.04 -14.19 1.63
N ARG A 33 18.27 -14.68 1.86
CA ARG A 33 19.49 -13.83 1.85
C ARG A 33 19.87 -13.33 0.46
N THR A 34 19.56 -14.11 -0.57
CA THR A 34 19.87 -13.78 -1.97
C THR A 34 18.68 -13.19 -2.72
N ALA A 35 17.49 -13.18 -2.11
CA ALA A 35 16.29 -12.67 -2.72
C ALA A 35 16.38 -11.16 -2.94
N ILE A 36 15.90 -10.70 -4.09
CA ILE A 36 15.65 -9.28 -4.32
C ILE A 36 14.38 -8.94 -3.53
N PRO A 37 14.43 -7.98 -2.59
CA PRO A 37 13.24 -7.56 -1.86
C PRO A 37 12.21 -7.02 -2.85
N VAL A 38 11.02 -7.64 -2.88
CA VAL A 38 9.88 -7.10 -3.61
C VAL A 38 9.31 -5.97 -2.77
N ALA A 39 9.26 -4.76 -3.34
CA ALA A 39 8.67 -3.62 -2.66
C ALA A 39 7.21 -3.92 -2.30
N ASP A 40 6.83 -3.62 -1.06
CA ASP A 40 5.43 -3.73 -0.62
C ASP A 40 4.55 -2.86 -1.52
N PRO A 41 3.64 -3.44 -2.33
CA PRO A 41 2.76 -2.65 -3.18
C PRO A 41 1.90 -1.67 -2.38
N ALA A 42 1.56 -2.02 -1.12
CA ALA A 42 0.76 -1.19 -0.24
C ALA A 42 1.49 0.07 0.25
N ALA A 43 2.83 0.11 0.16
CA ALA A 43 3.63 1.31 0.40
C ALA A 43 3.50 2.33 -0.74
N GLY A 44 3.23 1.86 -1.96
CA GLY A 44 3.15 2.70 -3.15
C GLY A 44 4.51 3.22 -3.63
N THR A 45 4.50 3.93 -4.76
CA THR A 45 5.73 4.52 -5.30
C THR A 45 5.91 5.93 -4.76
N ALA A 46 6.99 6.16 -4.01
CA ALA A 46 7.35 7.50 -3.53
C ALA A 46 7.55 8.46 -4.71
N THR A 47 7.00 9.66 -4.60
CA THR A 47 7.08 10.71 -5.61
C THR A 47 6.92 12.08 -4.95
N THR A 48 7.11 13.15 -5.72
CA THR A 48 6.70 14.50 -5.34
C THR A 48 5.43 14.90 -6.07
N CYS A 49 4.63 15.75 -5.45
CA CYS A 49 3.47 16.37 -6.07
C CYS A 49 3.92 17.42 -7.09
N GLY A 50 3.50 17.30 -8.35
CA GLY A 50 3.86 18.26 -9.40
C GLY A 50 3.35 19.69 -9.21
N ARG A 51 2.47 19.95 -8.23
CA ARG A 51 1.94 21.31 -7.93
C ARG A 51 2.64 22.01 -6.78
N CYS A 52 3.04 21.27 -5.75
CA CYS A 52 3.59 21.85 -4.53
C CYS A 52 4.96 21.28 -4.13
N ALA A 53 5.51 20.35 -4.92
CA ALA A 53 6.75 19.62 -4.69
C ALA A 53 6.83 18.78 -3.39
N CYS A 54 5.79 18.78 -2.55
CA CYS A 54 5.76 17.96 -1.34
C CYS A 54 5.75 16.46 -1.67
N ALA A 55 6.34 15.66 -0.79
CA ALA A 55 6.36 14.21 -0.91
C ALA A 55 4.94 13.61 -0.85
N ALA A 56 4.71 12.58 -1.65
CA ALA A 56 3.48 11.79 -1.71
C ALA A 56 3.77 10.37 -2.19
N TYR A 57 2.80 9.47 -2.06
CA TYR A 57 2.85 8.12 -2.59
C TYR A 57 1.87 7.94 -3.74
N ARG A 58 2.32 7.34 -4.84
CA ARG A 58 1.51 7.11 -6.03
C ARG A 58 0.93 5.70 -6.00
N HIS A 59 -0.39 5.61 -6.15
CA HIS A 59 -1.14 4.34 -6.18
C HIS A 59 -2.13 4.28 -7.35
N ARG A 60 -2.34 3.08 -7.91
CA ARG A 60 -3.45 2.83 -8.84
C ARG A 60 -4.74 2.72 -8.05
N THR A 61 -5.84 3.23 -8.60
CA THR A 61 -7.17 2.99 -8.09
C THR A 61 -7.79 1.77 -8.77
N ALA A 62 -8.86 1.21 -8.19
CA ALA A 62 -9.59 0.09 -8.79
C ALA A 62 -10.08 0.38 -10.22
N GLY A 63 -10.37 1.65 -10.53
CA GLY A 63 -10.73 2.10 -11.89
C GLY A 63 -9.52 2.34 -12.81
N GLY A 64 -8.33 1.87 -12.44
CA GLY A 64 -7.10 2.02 -13.22
C GLY A 64 -6.53 3.43 -13.26
N ARG A 65 -7.10 4.43 -12.57
CA ARG A 65 -6.53 5.79 -12.51
C ARG A 65 -5.40 5.85 -11.49
N TRP A 66 -4.56 6.87 -11.56
CA TRP A 66 -3.55 7.12 -10.53
C TRP A 66 -4.03 8.17 -9.54
N ILE A 67 -3.67 8.00 -8.27
CA ILE A 67 -3.86 8.99 -7.21
C ILE A 67 -2.56 9.21 -6.43
N LEU A 68 -2.41 10.41 -5.89
CA LEU A 68 -1.39 10.72 -4.89
C LEU A 68 -2.02 10.63 -3.50
N VAL A 69 -1.44 9.80 -2.65
CA VAL A 69 -1.80 9.62 -1.25
C VAL A 69 -0.82 10.40 -0.38
N GLU A 70 -1.34 11.13 0.60
CA GLU A 70 -0.53 11.87 1.55
C GLU A 70 0.27 10.91 2.44
N PRO A 71 1.55 11.19 2.74
CA PRO A 71 2.30 10.40 3.71
C PRO A 71 1.67 10.43 5.10
N GLY A 72 1.45 9.25 5.67
CA GLY A 72 0.90 9.07 7.01
C GLY A 72 -0.40 8.28 7.03
N GLU A 73 -0.91 8.09 8.24
CA GLU A 73 -2.17 7.41 8.50
C GLU A 73 -2.96 8.19 9.54
N TRP A 74 -4.29 8.16 9.45
CA TRP A 74 -5.19 8.98 10.26
C TRP A 74 -6.30 8.14 10.89
N PRO A 75 -6.69 8.44 12.14
CA PRO A 75 -7.90 7.87 12.72
C PRO A 75 -9.14 8.25 11.88
N PRO A 76 -10.01 7.30 11.52
CA PRO A 76 -11.14 7.52 10.62
C PRO A 76 -12.10 8.62 11.08
N ALA A 77 -12.34 8.72 12.39
CA ALA A 77 -13.18 9.76 13.01
C ALA A 77 -12.70 11.20 12.74
N THR A 78 -11.42 11.39 12.39
CA THR A 78 -10.83 12.72 12.16
C THR A 78 -10.85 13.15 10.68
N VAL A 79 -11.09 12.20 9.78
CA VAL A 79 -11.14 12.41 8.34
C VAL A 79 -12.60 12.36 7.88
N PRO A 80 -13.12 13.39 7.20
CA PRO A 80 -14.50 13.39 6.70
C PRO A 80 -14.80 12.19 5.80
N ALA A 81 -16.04 11.69 5.88
CA ALA A 81 -16.55 10.72 4.91
C ALA A 81 -16.34 11.22 3.47
N GLY A 82 -16.03 10.31 2.56
CA GLY A 82 -15.68 10.60 1.16
C GLY A 82 -14.23 11.04 0.93
N ARG A 83 -13.50 11.43 1.99
CA ARG A 83 -12.05 11.76 1.91
C ARG A 83 -11.15 10.64 2.42
N ARG A 84 -11.74 9.56 2.93
CA ARG A 84 -11.05 8.40 3.48
C ARG A 84 -10.64 7.44 2.36
N TRP A 85 -9.38 7.03 2.40
CA TRP A 85 -8.80 6.06 1.48
C TRP A 85 -8.20 4.89 2.25
N ARG A 86 -8.17 3.72 1.61
CA ARG A 86 -7.35 2.58 2.03
C ARG A 86 -6.53 2.10 0.84
N VAL A 87 -5.37 1.52 1.10
CA VAL A 87 -4.59 0.82 0.09
C VAL A 87 -4.66 -0.66 0.42
N ALA A 88 -5.17 -1.46 -0.52
CA ALA A 88 -5.21 -2.91 -0.39
C ALA A 88 -3.80 -3.51 -0.52
N GLY A 89 -3.61 -4.77 -0.13
CA GLY A 89 -2.30 -5.43 -0.13
C GLY A 89 -1.66 -5.55 -1.52
N ASP A 90 -2.44 -5.44 -2.59
CA ASP A 90 -1.99 -5.39 -3.98
C ASP A 90 -1.55 -3.98 -4.43
N GLY A 91 -1.62 -2.98 -3.54
CA GLY A 91 -1.30 -1.59 -3.82
C GLY A 91 -2.46 -0.75 -4.37
N THR A 92 -3.65 -1.35 -4.53
CA THR A 92 -4.83 -0.65 -5.05
C THR A 92 -5.41 0.31 -4.01
N ALA A 93 -5.46 1.60 -4.35
CA ALA A 93 -6.11 2.63 -3.56
C ALA A 93 -7.63 2.66 -3.78
N VAL A 94 -8.38 2.54 -2.69
CA VAL A 94 -9.84 2.52 -2.67
C VAL A 94 -10.36 3.66 -1.82
N ASN A 95 -11.26 4.48 -2.39
CA ASN A 95 -11.99 5.48 -1.61
C ASN A 95 -13.11 4.78 -0.85
N LEU A 96 -13.15 4.96 0.47
CA LEU A 96 -14.10 4.29 1.35
C LEU A 96 -15.49 4.90 1.32
N ARG A 97 -15.67 6.04 0.64
CA ARG A 97 -16.95 6.78 0.57
C ARG A 97 -17.48 7.02 1.99
N ALA A 98 -18.66 6.49 2.31
CA ALA A 98 -19.28 6.62 3.63
C ALA A 98 -18.84 5.52 4.63
N ALA A 99 -18.04 4.54 4.21
CA ALA A 99 -17.61 3.47 5.09
C ALA A 99 -16.67 4.00 6.19
N ASP A 100 -16.80 3.41 7.37
CA ASP A 100 -16.01 3.71 8.55
C ASP A 100 -15.12 2.50 8.89
N PRO A 101 -13.84 2.52 8.51
CA PRO A 101 -12.94 1.42 8.85
C PRO A 101 -12.66 1.41 10.36
N SER A 102 -12.41 0.24 10.93
CA SER A 102 -12.11 0.09 12.37
C SER A 102 -10.66 0.42 12.74
N ASP A 103 -9.77 0.49 11.75
CA ASP A 103 -8.33 0.73 11.88
C ASP A 103 -7.97 2.19 11.48
N THR A 104 -6.96 2.38 10.64
CA THR A 104 -6.55 3.69 10.14
C THR A 104 -7.05 3.92 8.71
N CYS A 105 -7.05 5.17 8.28
CA CYS A 105 -7.28 5.55 6.90
C CYS A 105 -6.15 6.42 6.37
N ARG A 106 -6.10 6.56 5.05
CA ARG A 106 -5.23 7.51 4.34
C ARG A 106 -6.08 8.60 3.70
N ILE A 107 -5.43 9.66 3.24
CA ILE A 107 -6.09 10.77 2.54
C ILE A 107 -5.41 11.02 1.20
N SER A 108 -6.16 11.60 0.26
CA SER A 108 -5.56 12.09 -0.99
C SER A 108 -4.65 13.28 -0.67
N HIS A 109 -3.47 13.33 -1.27
CA HIS A 109 -2.59 14.49 -1.18
C HIS A 109 -3.30 15.76 -1.68
N PHE A 110 -4.19 15.63 -2.67
CA PHE A 110 -4.94 16.76 -3.23
C PHE A 110 -5.89 17.42 -2.21
N ASP A 111 -6.32 16.71 -1.17
CA ASP A 111 -7.17 17.26 -0.10
C ASP A 111 -6.39 18.20 0.84
N VAL A 112 -5.06 18.09 0.85
CA VAL A 112 -4.15 18.81 1.75
C VAL A 112 -2.99 19.49 1.01
N CYS A 113 -3.13 19.63 -0.31
CA CYS A 113 -2.11 20.24 -1.15
C CYS A 113 -2.10 21.77 -0.98
N PRO A 114 -0.97 22.38 -0.61
CA PRO A 114 -0.88 23.83 -0.37
C PRO A 114 -0.90 24.66 -1.67
N ALA A 115 -0.88 24.01 -2.84
CA ALA A 115 -1.16 24.68 -4.11
C ALA A 115 -2.67 24.85 -4.37
N GLY A 116 -3.53 24.25 -3.55
CA GLY A 116 -4.99 24.42 -3.57
C GLY A 116 -5.48 25.22 -2.36
N PRO A 117 -6.79 25.55 -2.31
CA PRO A 117 -7.38 26.27 -1.19
C PRO A 117 -7.28 25.46 0.11
N PRO A 118 -7.19 26.13 1.28
CA PRO A 118 -7.17 25.46 2.57
C PRO A 118 -8.48 24.69 2.80
N PRO A 119 -8.43 23.43 3.29
CA PRO A 119 -9.63 22.66 3.57
C PRO A 119 -10.36 23.23 4.80
N THR A 120 -11.69 23.34 4.71
CA THR A 120 -12.55 23.84 5.79
C THR A 120 -13.30 22.74 6.53
N ALA A 121 -13.41 21.55 5.92
CA ALA A 121 -14.25 20.46 6.41
C ALA A 121 -13.69 19.70 7.62
N SER A 122 -12.39 19.83 7.93
CA SER A 122 -11.77 19.16 9.08
C SER A 122 -10.54 19.93 9.58
N PRO A 123 -10.42 20.16 10.91
CA PRO A 123 -9.23 20.74 11.51
C PRO A 123 -7.96 19.91 11.26
N VAL A 124 -8.07 18.57 11.16
CA VAL A 124 -6.93 17.69 10.91
C VAL A 124 -6.39 17.86 9.50
N LEU A 125 -7.27 17.94 8.50
CA LEU A 125 -6.89 18.23 7.12
C LEU A 125 -6.27 19.64 7.01
N LEU A 126 -6.85 20.63 7.69
CA LEU A 126 -6.29 21.99 7.73
C LEU A 126 -4.89 22.02 8.37
N GLY A 127 -4.71 21.28 9.46
CA GLY A 127 -3.40 21.13 10.10
C GLY A 127 -2.36 20.50 9.18
N GLN A 128 -2.73 19.46 8.43
CA GLN A 128 -1.84 18.84 7.45
C GLN A 128 -1.53 19.78 6.28
N TRP A 129 -2.54 20.48 5.75
CA TRP A 129 -2.34 21.51 4.71
C TRP A 129 -1.33 22.58 5.15
N ARG A 130 -1.44 23.08 6.40
CA ARG A 130 -0.48 24.05 6.96
C ARG A 130 0.94 23.47 7.11
N ARG A 131 1.08 22.17 7.40
CA ARG A 131 2.39 21.50 7.42
C ARG A 131 3.00 21.45 6.03
N ASN A 132 2.22 21.05 5.02
CA ASN A 132 2.69 21.01 3.64
C ASN A 132 3.02 22.41 3.10
N ALA A 133 2.24 23.43 3.45
CA ALA A 133 2.53 24.81 3.09
C ALA A 133 3.90 25.27 3.62
N ARG A 134 4.23 24.93 4.87
CA ARG A 134 5.56 25.23 5.44
C ARG A 134 6.68 24.48 4.74
N ARG A 135 6.47 23.19 4.43
CA ARG A 135 7.47 22.37 3.71
C ARG A 135 7.75 22.86 2.30
N ARG A 136 6.77 23.45 1.62
CA ARG A 136 6.92 24.03 0.27
C ARG A 136 7.83 25.27 0.26
N LEU A 137 7.87 26.02 1.35
CA LEU A 137 8.62 27.27 1.47
C LEU A 137 10.09 27.04 1.86
N ASN A 138 10.43 25.83 2.27
CA ASN A 138 11.78 25.40 2.61
C ASN A 138 12.40 24.66 1.42
#